data_AF-A0A3C0ARA5-F1
#
_entry.id   AF-A0A3C0ARA5-F1
#
_cell.length_a   1.000
_cell.length_b   1.000
_cell.length_c   1.000
_cell.angle_alpha   90.00
_cell.angle_beta   90.00
_cell.angle_gamma   90.00
#
_symmetry.space_group_name_H-M   'P 1'
#
loop_
_entity.id
_entity.type
_entity.pdbx_description
1 polymer ?
#
loop_
_entity_poly.entity_id
_entity_poly.type
_entity_poly.pdbx_seq_one_letter_code
_entity_poly.pdbx_strand_id
1 'polypeptide(L)'
;SPLLDDPGQRVRDTAFSVDPRNKGNRGFLLRDERWAYIQYKEDASGGIELYDMQKDPRQFTNLAERPENRLTVTVFREKLAEKLKDIRKNDLGHAYESP
;
A
#
# COMPACT_ATOMS: atom_id res chain seq x y z
N SER A 1 5.23 -27.10 4.40
CA SER A 1 4.86 -25.92 3.58
C SER A 1 6.14 -25.14 3.50
N PRO A 2 6.74 -24.89 2.31
CA PRO A 2 8.12 -24.38 2.22
C PRO A 2 8.40 -23.17 3.14
N LEU A 3 7.41 -22.30 3.33
CA LEU A 3 7.51 -21.13 4.21
C LEU A 3 7.61 -21.46 5.72
N LEU A 4 7.00 -22.55 6.17
CA LEU A 4 7.11 -23.02 7.57
C LEU A 4 8.43 -23.74 7.82
N ASP A 5 9.07 -24.23 6.75
CA ASP A 5 10.31 -25.01 6.80
C ASP A 5 11.56 -24.09 6.67
N ASP A 6 11.44 -22.94 6.00
CA ASP A 6 12.49 -21.94 5.82
C ASP A 6 12.00 -20.49 6.14
N PRO A 7 12.41 -19.90 7.27
CA PRO A 7 12.01 -18.54 7.64
C PRO A 7 12.68 -17.45 6.78
N GLY A 8 13.69 -17.79 5.98
CA GLY A 8 14.34 -16.88 5.03
C GLY A 8 13.57 -16.69 3.72
N GLN A 9 12.52 -17.47 3.48
CA GLN A 9 11.77 -17.41 2.23
C GLN A 9 10.99 -16.09 2.08
N ARG A 10 11.28 -15.34 1.01
CA ARG A 10 10.54 -14.14 0.61
C ARG A 10 9.37 -14.52 -0.30
N VAL A 11 8.15 -14.15 0.08
CA VAL A 11 6.91 -14.47 -0.66
C VAL A 11 6.22 -13.25 -1.27
N ARG A 12 6.66 -12.05 -0.90
CA ARG A 12 6.13 -10.77 -1.39
C ARG A 12 7.14 -9.65 -1.12
N ASP A 13 7.05 -8.57 -1.90
CA ASP A 13 7.84 -7.35 -1.66
C ASP A 13 7.15 -6.35 -0.74
N THR A 14 5.81 -6.35 -0.74
CA THR A 14 4.99 -5.48 0.09
C THR A 14 3.89 -6.27 0.80
N ALA A 15 3.61 -5.91 2.04
CA ALA A 15 2.34 -6.22 2.69
C ALA A 15 1.29 -5.21 2.24
N PHE A 16 0.07 -5.70 1.95
CA PHE A 16 -1.09 -4.89 1.60
C PHE A 16 -2.15 -5.00 2.70
N SER A 17 -2.76 -3.89 3.10
CA SER A 17 -3.83 -3.86 4.10
C SER A 17 -4.89 -2.83 3.72
N VAL A 18 -6.13 -3.07 4.16
CA VAL A 18 -7.28 -2.22 3.86
C VAL A 18 -8.00 -1.87 5.15
N ASP A 19 -8.33 -0.59 5.31
CA ASP A 19 -9.26 -0.12 6.32
C ASP A 19 -10.64 0.17 5.69
N PRO A 20 -11.66 -0.66 5.95
CA PRO A 20 -12.99 -0.51 5.36
C PRO A 20 -13.90 0.48 6.12
N ARG A 21 -13.47 1.04 7.26
CA ARG A 21 -14.36 1.72 8.23
C ARG A 21 -15.10 2.95 7.69
N ASN A 22 -14.60 3.59 6.64
CA ASN A 22 -15.25 4.74 6.03
C ASN A 22 -15.89 4.36 4.68
N LYS A 23 -17.22 4.23 4.66
CA LYS A 23 -18.02 4.12 3.41
C LYS A 23 -17.78 5.37 2.56
N GLY A 24 -16.82 5.30 1.64
CA GLY A 24 -16.40 6.42 0.77
C GLY A 24 -15.00 6.99 1.05
N ASN A 25 -14.30 6.55 2.10
CA ASN A 25 -12.92 6.99 2.40
C ASN A 25 -12.04 5.82 2.88
N ARG A 26 -12.04 4.72 2.09
CA ARG A 26 -11.25 3.52 2.36
C ARG A 26 -9.76 3.85 2.40
N GLY A 27 -9.06 3.37 3.42
CA GLY A 27 -7.61 3.48 3.52
C GLY A 27 -6.92 2.24 2.95
N PHE A 28 -5.81 2.44 2.24
CA PHE A 28 -4.97 1.39 1.70
C PHE A 28 -3.54 1.58 2.20
N LEU A 29 -2.92 0.50 2.69
CA LEU A 29 -1.52 0.49 3.08
C LEU A 29 -0.72 -0.44 2.17
N LEU A 30 0.41 0.07 1.65
CA LEU A 30 1.52 -0.75 1.18
C LEU A 30 2.73 -0.55 2.09
N ARG A 31 3.26 -1.65 2.63
CA ARG A 31 4.43 -1.66 3.51
C ARG A 31 5.51 -2.58 2.93
N ASP A 32 6.65 -2.04 2.54
CA ASP A 32 7.86 -2.83 2.25
C ASP A 32 8.80 -2.86 3.46
N GLU A 33 10.12 -3.04 3.28
CA GLU A 33 11.09 -2.98 4.37
C GLU A 33 11.32 -1.56 4.89
N ARG A 34 11.30 -0.55 4.02
CA ARG A 34 11.69 0.84 4.35
C ARG A 34 10.53 1.81 4.44
N TRP A 35 9.49 1.65 3.64
CA TRP A 35 8.40 2.60 3.52
C TRP A 35 7.08 2.02 3.99
N ALA A 36 6.29 2.84 4.68
CA ALA A 36 4.85 2.65 4.83
C ALA A 36 4.16 3.75 4.02
N TYR A 37 3.43 3.36 2.98
CA TYR A 37 2.65 4.25 2.15
C TYR A 37 1.17 4.02 2.40
N ILE A 38 0.45 5.07 2.83
CA ILE A 38 -0.99 5.03 3.06
C ILE A 38 -1.67 5.98 2.07
N GLN A 39 -2.74 5.49 1.45
CA GLN A 39 -3.57 6.26 0.53
C GLN A 39 -5.03 6.16 0.94
N TYR A 40 -5.73 7.29 0.98
CA TYR A 40 -7.17 7.33 1.21
C TYR A 40 -7.91 7.57 -0.10
N LYS A 41 -8.88 6.70 -0.39
CA LYS A 41 -9.55 6.53 -1.69
C LYS A 41 -8.60 6.05 -2.79
N GLU A 42 -9.14 5.45 -3.85
CA GLU A 42 -8.32 4.86 -4.92
C GLU A 42 -7.64 5.93 -5.81
N ASP A 43 -8.23 7.11 -5.90
CA ASP A 43 -7.69 8.27 -6.63
C ASP A 43 -6.72 9.13 -5.79
N ALA A 44 -6.55 8.79 -4.50
CA ALA A 44 -5.81 9.53 -3.49
C ALA A 44 -6.43 10.89 -3.10
N SER A 45 -7.68 11.16 -3.47
CA SER A 45 -8.35 12.44 -3.12
C SER A 45 -8.64 12.58 -1.63
N GLY A 46 -8.52 11.51 -0.84
CA GLY A 46 -8.60 11.54 0.62
C GLY A 46 -7.28 11.86 1.31
N GLY A 47 -6.19 12.06 0.55
CA GLY A 47 -4.85 12.31 1.08
C GLY A 47 -3.93 11.10 1.01
N ILE A 48 -2.64 11.36 1.26
CA ILE A 48 -1.57 10.37 1.26
C ILE A 48 -0.63 10.58 2.45
N GLU A 49 -0.08 9.48 2.94
CA GLU A 49 0.96 9.48 3.97
C GLU A 49 2.12 8.59 3.53
N LEU A 50 3.34 9.01 3.87
CA LEU A 50 4.56 8.25 3.62
C LEU A 50 5.46 8.34 4.85
N TYR A 51 5.88 7.19 5.38
CA TYR A 51 6.78 7.11 6.53
C TYR A 51 8.02 6.28 6.19
N ASP A 52 9.21 6.79 6.54
CA ASP A 52 10.46 6.03 6.49
C ASP A 52 10.56 5.21 7.78
N MET A 53 10.28 3.91 7.68
CA MET A 53 10.17 3.00 8.81
C MET A 53 11.52 2.61 9.42
N GLN A 54 12.64 2.97 8.79
CA GLN A 54 13.96 2.84 9.40
C GLN A 54 14.29 4.06 10.26
N LYS A 55 13.92 5.27 9.80
CA LYS A 55 14.19 6.52 10.52
C LYS A 55 13.09 6.90 11.52
N ASP A 56 11.87 6.49 11.25
CA ASP A 56 10.65 6.80 11.98
C ASP A 56 9.76 5.55 12.09
N PRO A 57 10.21 4.51 12.82
CA PRO A 57 9.46 3.27 12.98
C PRO A 57 8.11 3.46 13.70
N ARG A 58 7.89 4.61 14.34
CA ARG A 58 6.66 4.98 15.04
C ARG A 58 5.71 5.84 14.19
N GLN A 59 6.09 6.20 12.96
CA GLN A 59 5.25 6.89 11.99
C GLN A 59 4.73 8.27 12.46
N PHE A 60 5.60 9.10 13.03
CA PHE A 60 5.21 10.44 13.48
C PHE A 60 5.31 11.52 12.39
N THR A 61 6.21 11.33 11.42
CA THR A 61 6.55 12.36 10.45
C THR A 61 6.05 11.95 9.07
N ASN A 62 4.94 12.52 8.62
CA ASN A 62 4.48 12.33 7.24
C ASN A 62 5.46 13.02 6.26
N LEU A 63 6.01 12.25 5.33
CA LEU A 63 7.00 12.66 4.35
C LEU A 63 6.42 12.85 2.94
N ALA A 64 5.12 12.61 2.74
CA ALA A 64 4.50 12.50 1.41
C ALA A 64 4.58 13.78 0.58
N GLU A 65 4.51 14.95 1.21
CA GLU A 65 4.56 16.25 0.52
C GLU A 65 5.97 16.80 0.33
N ARG A 66 6.99 16.11 0.87
CA ARG A 66 8.36 16.59 0.78
C ARG A 66 8.91 16.41 -0.65
N PRO A 67 9.48 17.46 -1.29
CA PRO A 67 9.97 17.39 -2.66
C PRO A 67 10.93 16.22 -2.93
N GLU A 68 11.78 15.90 -1.97
CA GLU A 68 12.76 14.81 -2.06
C GLU A 68 12.13 13.41 -2.12
N ASN A 69 10.87 13.25 -1.68
CA ASN A 69 10.17 11.96 -1.66
C ASN A 69 9.16 11.81 -2.80
N ARG A 70 9.05 12.78 -3.72
CA ARG A 70 8.10 12.74 -4.84
C ARG A 70 8.20 11.45 -5.65
N LEU A 71 9.42 11.01 -5.96
CA LEU A 71 9.62 9.78 -6.72
C LEU A 71 9.12 8.54 -5.95
N THR A 72 9.44 8.45 -4.65
CA THR A 72 8.95 7.37 -3.79
C THR A 72 7.43 7.33 -3.76
N VAL A 73 6.78 8.48 -3.58
CA VAL A 73 5.32 8.59 -3.62
C VAL A 73 4.75 8.12 -4.96
N THR A 74 5.31 8.55 -6.08
CA THR A 74 4.87 8.12 -7.42
C THR A 74 4.96 6.61 -7.57
N VAL A 75 6.09 6.00 -7.20
CA VAL A 75 6.30 4.54 -7.28
C VAL A 75 5.26 3.79 -6.44
N PHE A 76 4.96 4.26 -5.23
CA PHE A 76 3.97 3.59 -4.37
C PHE A 76 2.53 3.77 -4.87
N ARG A 77 2.19 4.92 -5.46
CA ARG A 77 0.89 5.12 -6.14
C ARG A 77 0.70 4.12 -7.27
N GLU A 78 1.71 3.94 -8.11
CA GLU A 78 1.69 2.98 -9.22
C GLU A 78 1.56 1.54 -8.69
N LYS A 79 2.36 1.16 -7.69
CA LYS A 79 2.27 -0.17 -7.06
C LYS A 79 0.89 -0.44 -6.47
N LEU A 80 0.26 0.56 -5.83
CA LEU A 80 -1.08 0.41 -5.28
C LEU A 80 -2.12 0.25 -6.38
N ALA A 81 -2.04 1.07 -7.43
CA ALA A 81 -2.95 0.96 -8.58
C ALA A 81 -2.88 -0.43 -9.23
N GLU A 82 -1.68 -0.96 -9.47
CA GLU A 82 -1.50 -2.31 -10.00
C GLU A 82 -2.01 -3.38 -9.03
N LYS A 83 -1.72 -3.24 -7.72
CA LYS A 83 -2.23 -4.19 -6.72
C LYS A 83 -3.77 -4.25 -6.71
N LEU A 84 -4.45 -3.11 -6.85
CA LEU A 84 -5.91 -3.05 -6.91
C LEU A 84 -6.46 -3.68 -8.19
N LYS A 85 -5.82 -3.47 -9.34
CA LYS A 85 -6.17 -4.16 -10.60
C LYS A 85 -6.03 -5.67 -10.47
N ASP A 86 -4.91 -6.15 -9.93
CA ASP A 86 -4.65 -7.57 -9.71
C ASP A 86 -5.69 -8.21 -8.81
N ILE A 87 -6.06 -7.51 -7.71
CA ILE A 87 -7.11 -7.98 -6.81
C ILE A 87 -8.44 -8.10 -7.55
N ARG A 88 -8.84 -7.14 -8.39
CA ARG A 88 -10.11 -7.21 -9.13
C ARG A 88 -10.16 -8.34 -10.16
N LYS A 89 -9.03 -8.68 -10.77
CA LYS A 89 -8.93 -9.75 -11.77
C LYS A 89 -9.16 -11.16 -11.19
N ASN A 90 -9.15 -11.31 -9.86
CA ASN A 90 -9.23 -12.58 -9.15
C ASN A 90 -10.17 -13.64 -9.77
N ASP A 91 -9.91 -14.91 -9.46
CA ASP A 91 -10.60 -16.08 -9.99
C ASP A 91 -11.89 -16.45 -9.21
N LEU A 92 -12.46 -15.55 -8.41
CA LEU A 92 -13.66 -15.81 -7.63
C LEU A 92 -14.96 -15.80 -8.45
N GLY A 93 -14.88 -15.56 -9.76
CA GLY A 93 -16.04 -15.59 -10.66
C GLY A 93 -17.00 -14.40 -10.53
N HIS A 94 -16.53 -13.29 -9.94
CA HIS A 94 -17.29 -12.05 -9.79
C HIS A 94 -16.72 -10.93 -10.65
N ALA A 95 -17.58 -10.06 -11.18
CA ALA A 95 -17.18 -8.82 -11.81
C ALA A 95 -17.07 -7.72 -10.73
N TYR A 96 -15.94 -7.01 -10.73
CA TYR A 96 -15.68 -5.90 -9.81
C TYR A 96 -15.45 -4.64 -10.62
N GLU A 97 -16.34 -3.66 -10.49
CA GLU A 97 -16.16 -2.35 -11.11
C GLU A 97 -15.13 -1.52 -10.32
N SER A 98 -14.37 -0.68 -11.03
CA SER A 98 -13.57 0.36 -10.40
C SER A 98 -14.50 1.53 -10.05
N PRO A 99 -14.35 2.14 -8.85
CA PRO A 99 -15.11 3.34 -8.48
C PRO A 99 -14.76 4.55 -9.35
#